data_AF-A0A7K2VTJ1-F1
#
_entry.id   AF-A0A7K2VTJ1-F1
#
_cell.length_a   1.000
_cell.length_b   1.000
_cell.length_c   1.000
_cell.angle_alpha   90.00
_cell.angle_beta   90.00
_cell.angle_gamma   90.00
#
_symmetry.space_group_name_H-M   'P 1'
#
loop_
_entity.id
_entity.type
_entity.pdbx_description
1 polymer ?
#
loop_
_entity_poly.entity_id
_entity_poly.type
_entity_poly.pdbx_seq_one_letter_code
_entity_poly.pdbx_strand_id
1 'polypeptide(L)'
;MTAPVFVVDHFRTDGTRYVLDGPEGRHAVSVKRLEPGEEVVLTDGAGRYAVCRVTATEGKDRLIVDLPEVREEPEPRPRVTVVQALPKGDRGELAVETMTETGVDRIVPWQASRCITQWKGERGLKALGKWRSTAREAGKQSRRVRFPEVAEAASTKQVAALLARADFAAVLHSDFDHESVPLATAELPAEGEIVLVVGPEGGVSRDELALFEEAGARACVLGPSVLRTSTAGTAATALLLGRTGRWS
;
A
#
# COMPACT_ATOMS: atom_id res chain seq x y z
N MET A 1 -21.98 3.18 12.34
CA MET A 1 -20.61 3.58 11.94
C MET A 1 -19.70 2.38 12.12
N THR A 2 -18.72 2.17 11.22
CA THR A 2 -17.76 1.06 11.34
C THR A 2 -16.73 1.37 12.43
N ALA A 3 -16.34 0.36 13.21
CA ALA A 3 -15.40 0.50 14.32
C ALA A 3 -14.06 1.10 13.86
N PRO A 4 -13.48 2.08 14.57
CA PRO A 4 -12.17 2.64 14.25
C PRO A 4 -11.06 1.61 14.45
N VAL A 5 -10.04 1.67 13.58
CA VAL A 5 -8.85 0.82 13.62
C VAL A 5 -7.70 1.57 14.31
N PHE A 6 -7.06 0.90 15.28
CA PHE A 6 -5.86 1.34 15.97
C PHE A 6 -4.75 0.31 15.80
N VAL A 7 -3.52 0.78 15.63
CA VAL A 7 -2.36 -0.08 15.37
C VAL A 7 -1.61 -0.36 16.67
N VAL A 8 -1.33 -1.63 16.95
CA VAL A 8 -0.62 -2.07 18.15
C VAL A 8 0.64 -2.86 17.77
N ASP A 9 1.71 -2.69 18.55
CA ASP A 9 2.96 -3.42 18.28
C ASP A 9 2.89 -4.89 18.74
N HIS A 10 2.00 -5.18 19.70
CA HIS A 10 1.76 -6.52 20.20
C HIS A 10 0.37 -6.67 20.82
N PHE A 11 -0.13 -7.90 20.89
CA PHE A 11 -1.37 -8.25 21.59
C PHE A 11 -1.12 -8.80 23.01
N ARG A 12 -0.14 -8.24 23.74
CA ARG A 12 0.13 -8.64 25.13
C ARG A 12 -0.95 -8.11 26.07
N THR A 13 -1.45 -8.97 26.96
CA THR A 13 -2.54 -8.64 27.88
C THR A 13 -2.23 -9.03 29.32
N ASP A 14 -2.92 -8.37 30.25
CA ASP A 14 -3.07 -8.83 31.63
C ASP A 14 -4.41 -9.59 31.73
N GLY A 15 -4.42 -10.86 31.32
CA GLY A 15 -5.64 -11.65 31.19
C GLY A 15 -6.41 -11.31 29.91
N THR A 16 -7.68 -10.91 30.02
CA THR A 16 -8.52 -10.52 28.85
C THR A 16 -8.56 -9.01 28.62
N ARG A 17 -7.84 -8.22 29.41
CA ARG A 17 -7.85 -6.75 29.33
C ARG A 17 -6.61 -6.26 28.58
N TYR A 18 -6.83 -5.37 27.61
CA TYR A 18 -5.76 -4.68 26.88
C TYR A 18 -5.84 -3.17 27.14
N VAL A 19 -4.67 -2.54 27.32
CA VAL A 19 -4.55 -1.09 27.47
C VAL A 19 -3.87 -0.54 26.23
N LEU A 20 -4.61 0.24 25.45
CA LEU A 20 -4.09 1.02 24.34
C LEU A 20 -3.66 2.39 24.87
N ASP A 21 -2.37 2.64 24.90
CA ASP A 21 -1.76 3.88 25.39
C ASP A 21 -0.95 4.62 24.31
N GLY A 22 -0.14 5.59 24.74
CA GLY A 22 0.72 6.35 23.83
C GLY A 22 -0.06 7.17 22.78
N PRO A 23 0.50 7.35 21.58
CA PRO A 23 -0.14 8.13 20.51
C PRO A 23 -1.51 7.57 20.07
N GLU A 24 -1.65 6.25 19.99
CA GLU A 24 -2.91 5.60 19.58
C GLU A 24 -3.98 5.71 20.68
N GLY A 25 -3.61 5.53 21.94
CA GLY A 25 -4.51 5.76 23.08
C GLY A 25 -4.98 7.21 23.18
N ARG A 26 -4.09 8.18 22.93
CA ARG A 26 -4.48 9.61 22.82
C ARG A 26 -5.42 9.86 21.65
N HIS A 27 -5.17 9.24 20.49
CA HIS A 27 -6.08 9.35 19.35
C HIS A 27 -7.46 8.78 19.70
N ALA A 28 -7.52 7.64 20.39
CA ALA A 28 -8.76 7.03 20.85
C ALA A 28 -9.54 7.92 21.82
N VAL A 29 -8.90 8.39 22.89
CA VAL A 29 -9.58 9.06 24.01
C VAL A 29 -9.79 10.56 23.74
N SER A 30 -8.77 11.26 23.25
CA SER A 30 -8.85 12.73 23.10
C SER A 30 -9.42 13.17 21.75
N VAL A 31 -9.11 12.43 20.68
CA VAL A 31 -9.50 12.82 19.30
C VAL A 31 -10.80 12.14 18.88
N LYS A 32 -10.88 10.82 19.00
CA LYS A 32 -12.09 10.04 18.69
C LYS A 32 -13.12 10.07 19.81
N ARG A 33 -12.70 10.38 21.05
CA ARG A 33 -13.56 10.50 22.23
C ARG A 33 -14.41 9.25 22.46
N LEU A 34 -13.76 8.09 22.37
CA LEU A 34 -14.43 6.82 22.52
C LEU A 34 -14.95 6.60 23.95
N GLU A 35 -16.13 5.98 24.04
CA GLU A 35 -16.84 5.73 25.29
C GLU A 35 -16.95 4.23 25.59
N PRO A 36 -17.09 3.84 26.87
CA PRO A 36 -17.38 2.46 27.24
C PRO A 36 -18.60 1.89 26.51
N GLY A 37 -18.47 0.66 26.02
CA GLY A 37 -19.50 -0.04 25.25
C GLY A 37 -19.32 0.06 23.73
N GLU A 38 -18.51 1.00 23.23
CA GLU A 38 -18.17 1.11 21.81
C GLU A 38 -17.20 0.02 21.34
N GLU A 39 -17.16 -0.20 20.03
CA GLU A 39 -16.30 -1.20 19.39
C GLU A 39 -15.09 -0.53 18.73
N VAL A 40 -13.93 -1.17 18.85
CA VAL A 40 -12.69 -0.79 18.14
C VAL A 40 -12.04 -2.02 17.54
N VAL A 41 -11.21 -1.82 16.52
CA VAL A 41 -10.36 -2.87 15.98
C VAL A 41 -8.92 -2.57 16.34
N LEU A 42 -8.26 -3.49 17.02
CA LEU A 42 -6.81 -3.46 17.21
C LEU A 42 -6.16 -4.32 16.13
N THR A 43 -5.14 -3.81 15.45
CA THR A 43 -4.40 -4.55 14.41
C THR A 43 -2.89 -4.35 14.55
N ASP A 44 -2.09 -5.34 14.17
CA ASP A 44 -0.64 -5.14 13.98
C ASP A 44 -0.28 -4.56 12.61
N GLY A 45 -1.28 -4.37 11.74
CA GLY A 45 -1.10 -3.90 10.35
C GLY A 45 -0.51 -4.97 9.43
N ALA A 46 -0.20 -6.16 9.95
CA ALA A 46 0.32 -7.32 9.24
C ALA A 46 -0.72 -8.46 9.17
N GLY A 47 -2.00 -8.12 9.35
CA GLY A 47 -3.14 -9.02 9.19
C GLY A 47 -3.66 -9.64 10.48
N ARG A 48 -2.95 -9.54 11.62
CA ARG A 48 -3.52 -9.98 12.90
C ARG A 48 -4.34 -8.86 13.52
N TYR A 49 -5.53 -9.19 13.99
CA TYR A 49 -6.47 -8.22 14.52
C TYR A 49 -7.42 -8.79 15.56
N ALA A 50 -7.99 -7.92 16.38
CA ALA A 50 -9.05 -8.24 17.32
C ALA A 50 -10.12 -7.15 17.32
N VAL A 51 -11.39 -7.57 17.25
CA VAL A 51 -12.54 -6.69 17.44
C VAL A 51 -12.82 -6.61 18.93
N CYS A 52 -12.55 -5.45 19.52
CA CYS A 52 -12.52 -5.25 20.96
C CYS A 52 -13.66 -4.33 21.39
N ARG A 53 -14.16 -4.53 22.61
CA ARG A 53 -15.12 -3.62 23.21
C ARG A 53 -14.44 -2.71 24.22
N VAL A 54 -14.68 -1.40 24.13
CA VAL A 54 -14.18 -0.43 25.11
C VAL A 54 -14.86 -0.68 26.45
N THR A 55 -14.07 -0.86 27.50
CA THR A 55 -14.58 -1.06 28.87
C THR A 55 -14.37 0.17 29.74
N ALA A 56 -13.31 0.94 29.49
CA ALA A 56 -13.03 2.16 30.23
C ALA A 56 -12.06 3.08 29.48
N THR A 57 -12.00 4.34 29.90
CA THR A 57 -10.95 5.29 29.55
C THR A 57 -10.29 5.80 30.83
N GLU A 58 -8.97 5.97 30.81
CA GLU A 58 -8.20 6.51 31.93
C GLU A 58 -7.43 7.75 31.45
N GLY A 59 -7.72 8.90 32.05
CA GLY A 59 -7.07 10.17 31.68
C GLY A 59 -7.41 10.60 30.24
N LYS A 60 -6.39 11.03 29.49
CA LYS A 60 -6.54 11.58 28.12
C LYS A 60 -5.92 10.71 27.03
N ASP A 61 -5.27 9.61 27.40
CA ASP A 61 -4.45 8.82 26.48
C ASP A 61 -4.41 7.31 26.75
N ARG A 62 -5.29 6.78 27.61
CA ARG A 62 -5.39 5.33 27.83
C ARG A 62 -6.82 4.86 27.57
N LEU A 63 -6.98 4.03 26.54
CA LEU A 63 -8.21 3.31 26.23
C LEU A 63 -8.06 1.88 26.74
N ILE A 64 -9.06 1.39 27.46
CA ILE A 64 -9.09 0.02 27.96
C ILE A 64 -10.15 -0.75 27.21
N VAL A 65 -9.78 -1.93 26.73
CA VAL A 65 -10.67 -2.80 25.98
C VAL A 65 -10.60 -4.24 26.48
N ASP A 66 -11.67 -4.99 26.27
CA ASP A 66 -11.64 -6.44 26.34
C ASP A 66 -11.01 -6.98 25.04
N LEU A 67 -9.91 -7.72 25.17
CA LEU A 67 -9.24 -8.37 24.05
C LEU A 67 -9.73 -9.83 23.95
N PRO A 68 -10.56 -10.16 22.96
CA PRO A 68 -10.94 -11.54 22.68
C PRO A 68 -9.80 -12.27 21.94
N GLU A 69 -10.13 -13.39 21.30
CA GLU A 69 -9.21 -14.10 20.42
C GLU A 69 -8.72 -13.19 19.27
N VAL A 70 -7.40 -13.16 19.07
CA VAL A 70 -6.76 -12.50 17.94
C VAL A 70 -6.96 -13.37 16.71
N ARG A 71 -7.56 -12.78 15.68
CA ARG A 71 -7.78 -13.40 14.37
C ARG A 71 -6.67 -12.99 13.42
N GLU A 72 -6.54 -13.73 12.32
CA GLU A 72 -5.61 -13.42 11.24
C GLU A 72 -6.34 -13.38 9.90
N GLU A 73 -6.17 -12.28 9.17
CA GLU A 73 -6.61 -12.15 7.79
C GLU A 73 -5.62 -12.89 6.88
N PRO A 74 -6.10 -13.83 6.04
CA PRO A 74 -5.22 -14.56 5.13
C PRO A 74 -4.49 -13.62 4.18
N GLU A 75 -3.33 -14.06 3.69
CA GLU A 75 -2.61 -13.28 2.69
C GLU A 75 -3.45 -13.16 1.40
N PRO A 76 -3.49 -11.96 0.79
CA PRO A 76 -4.25 -11.78 -0.42
C PRO A 76 -3.65 -12.53 -1.61
N ARG A 77 -4.53 -13.08 -2.45
CA ARG A 77 -4.16 -13.90 -3.62
C ARG A 77 -4.97 -13.45 -4.85
N PRO A 78 -4.31 -13.08 -5.97
CA PRO A 78 -2.87 -12.83 -6.10
C PRO A 78 -2.43 -11.59 -5.31
N ARG A 79 -1.15 -11.53 -4.95
CA ARG A 79 -0.52 -10.33 -4.36
C ARG A 79 -0.26 -9.29 -5.44
N VAL A 80 -0.53 -8.02 -5.13
CA VAL A 80 -0.28 -6.88 -6.04
C VAL A 80 0.80 -5.98 -5.45
N THR A 81 1.93 -5.93 -6.17
CA THR A 81 3.04 -5.04 -5.90
C THR A 81 3.04 -3.89 -6.92
N VAL A 82 3.08 -2.65 -6.45
CA VAL A 82 3.23 -1.47 -7.31
C VAL A 82 4.61 -0.83 -7.11
N VAL A 83 5.40 -0.84 -8.16
CA VAL A 83 6.66 -0.09 -8.27
C VAL A 83 6.33 1.34 -8.69
N GLN A 84 6.48 2.28 -7.77
CA GLN A 84 6.13 3.69 -7.96
C GLN A 84 7.40 4.52 -8.14
N ALA A 85 7.64 5.04 -9.35
CA ALA A 85 8.70 6.01 -9.55
C ALA A 85 8.51 7.24 -8.65
N LEU A 86 9.60 7.78 -8.12
CA LEU A 86 9.56 8.92 -7.19
C LEU A 86 9.03 10.19 -7.89
N PRO A 87 7.80 10.65 -7.58
CA PRO A 87 7.24 11.84 -8.21
C PRO A 87 7.78 13.11 -7.54
N LYS A 88 7.40 14.28 -8.08
CA LYS A 88 7.70 15.56 -7.43
C LYS A 88 6.66 15.93 -6.36
N GLY A 89 7.12 16.56 -5.29
CA GLY A 89 6.27 17.14 -4.26
C GLY A 89 5.54 16.08 -3.43
N ASP A 90 4.28 16.38 -3.09
CA ASP A 90 3.37 15.59 -2.25
C ASP A 90 2.61 14.48 -3.02
N ARG A 91 2.84 14.37 -4.33
CA ARG A 91 2.20 13.36 -5.18
C ARG A 91 2.56 11.93 -4.81
N GLY A 92 3.70 11.75 -4.14
CA GLY A 92 4.16 10.43 -3.69
C GLY A 92 3.30 9.92 -2.56
N GLU A 93 3.07 10.77 -1.55
CA GLU A 93 2.16 10.46 -0.44
C GLU A 93 0.74 10.21 -0.95
N LEU A 94 0.22 11.05 -1.87
CA LEU A 94 -1.11 10.82 -2.46
C LEU A 94 -1.21 9.47 -3.22
N ALA A 95 -0.17 9.09 -3.95
CA ALA A 95 -0.12 7.80 -4.62
C ALA A 95 -0.14 6.66 -3.59
N VAL A 96 0.67 6.75 -2.53
CA VAL A 96 0.71 5.75 -1.46
C VAL A 96 -0.63 5.63 -0.74
N GLU A 97 -1.25 6.75 -0.40
CA GLU A 97 -2.57 6.82 0.25
C GLU A 97 -3.62 6.09 -0.59
N THR A 98 -3.81 6.50 -1.85
CA THR A 98 -4.85 5.94 -2.72
C THR A 98 -4.57 4.49 -3.12
N MET A 99 -3.31 4.09 -3.30
CA MET A 99 -2.93 2.69 -3.49
C MET A 99 -3.22 1.84 -2.26
N THR A 100 -2.99 2.39 -1.07
CA THR A 100 -3.33 1.74 0.20
C THR A 100 -4.84 1.55 0.32
N GLU A 101 -5.62 2.57 0.01
CA GLU A 101 -7.09 2.49 0.02
C GLU A 101 -7.62 1.43 -0.96
N THR A 102 -7.02 1.35 -2.14
CA THR A 102 -7.49 0.48 -3.23
C THR A 102 -7.21 -0.99 -2.96
N GLY A 103 -6.19 -1.33 -2.17
CA GLY A 103 -5.86 -2.73 -1.87
C GLY A 103 -4.50 -3.20 -2.37
N VAL A 104 -3.58 -2.30 -2.70
CA VAL A 104 -2.18 -2.68 -2.97
C VAL A 104 -1.61 -3.38 -1.73
N ASP A 105 -0.77 -4.41 -1.93
CA ASP A 105 -0.17 -5.19 -0.85
C ASP A 105 1.31 -4.82 -0.62
N ARG A 106 1.97 -4.27 -1.64
CA ARG A 106 3.34 -3.79 -1.54
C ARG A 106 3.58 -2.60 -2.46
N ILE A 107 4.27 -1.58 -1.95
CA ILE A 107 4.68 -0.41 -2.71
C ILE A 107 6.20 -0.33 -2.70
N VAL A 108 6.82 -0.32 -3.88
CA VAL A 108 8.27 -0.23 -4.05
C VAL A 108 8.61 1.13 -4.64
N PRO A 109 9.20 2.06 -3.87
CA PRO A 109 9.69 3.33 -4.41
C PRO A 109 10.79 3.06 -5.44
N TRP A 110 10.75 3.69 -6.61
CA TRP A 110 11.73 3.48 -7.67
C TRP A 110 12.43 4.76 -8.10
N GLN A 111 13.76 4.73 -8.05
CA GLN A 111 14.62 5.81 -8.55
C GLN A 111 14.84 5.64 -10.06
N ALA A 112 13.85 6.03 -10.85
CA ALA A 112 13.94 6.02 -12.32
C ALA A 112 14.94 7.08 -12.84
N SER A 113 15.50 6.84 -14.01
CA SER A 113 16.46 7.72 -14.69
C SER A 113 15.93 9.13 -14.92
N ARG A 114 14.62 9.25 -15.20
CA ARG A 114 13.92 10.51 -15.45
C ARG A 114 13.22 11.09 -14.21
N CYS A 115 13.47 10.53 -13.02
CA CYS A 115 13.06 11.15 -11.77
C CYS A 115 13.89 12.40 -11.49
N ILE A 116 13.22 13.53 -11.26
CA ILE A 116 13.87 14.75 -10.78
C ILE A 116 14.12 14.66 -9.27
N THR A 117 13.24 13.97 -8.56
CA THR A 117 13.41 13.65 -7.14
C THR A 117 14.43 12.53 -6.97
N GLN A 118 15.45 12.74 -6.14
CA GLN A 118 16.41 11.70 -5.76
C GLN A 118 16.44 11.55 -4.25
N TRP A 119 16.23 10.33 -3.77
CA TRP A 119 16.31 10.00 -2.34
C TRP A 119 17.75 9.62 -2.00
N LYS A 120 18.47 10.54 -1.35
CA LYS A 120 19.86 10.34 -0.92
C LYS A 120 20.01 10.62 0.58
N GLY A 121 20.77 9.77 1.26
CA GLY A 121 21.09 9.90 2.68
C GLY A 121 19.86 10.11 3.57
N GLU A 122 19.99 10.96 4.58
CA GLU A 122 18.95 11.25 5.56
C GLU A 122 17.65 11.79 4.94
N ARG A 123 17.75 12.58 3.85
CA ARG A 123 16.56 13.10 3.14
C ARG A 123 15.74 11.98 2.51
N GLY A 124 16.41 10.97 1.97
CA GLY A 124 15.76 9.77 1.43
C GLY A 124 15.06 8.97 2.53
N LEU A 125 15.74 8.74 3.65
CA LEU A 125 15.16 8.03 4.80
C LEU A 125 13.93 8.75 5.37
N LYS A 126 13.97 10.09 5.45
CA LYS A 126 12.83 10.91 5.89
C LYS A 126 11.65 10.81 4.92
N ALA A 127 11.89 10.83 3.62
CA ALA A 127 10.83 10.70 2.61
C ALA A 127 10.21 9.29 2.63
N LEU A 128 11.03 8.25 2.75
CA LEU A 128 10.55 6.88 2.93
C LEU A 128 9.73 6.72 4.22
N GLY A 129 10.17 7.33 5.33
CA GLY A 129 9.44 7.35 6.58
C GLY A 129 8.06 8.02 6.45
N LYS A 130 7.96 9.09 5.65
CA LYS A 130 6.66 9.70 5.32
C LYS A 130 5.76 8.74 4.57
N TRP A 131 6.25 8.07 3.52
CA TRP A 131 5.44 7.10 2.77
C TRP A 131 4.95 5.95 3.66
N ARG A 132 5.81 5.41 4.53
CA ARG A 132 5.40 4.40 5.53
C ARG A 132 4.32 4.92 6.47
N SER A 133 4.45 6.16 6.94
CA SER A 133 3.43 6.80 7.78
C SER A 133 2.12 7.00 7.02
N THR A 134 2.18 7.41 5.76
CA THR A 134 1.00 7.60 4.90
C THR A 134 0.27 6.27 4.69
N ALA A 135 0.98 5.18 4.38
CA ALA A 135 0.39 3.85 4.25
C ALA A 135 -0.27 3.38 5.56
N ARG A 136 0.37 3.61 6.72
CA ARG A 136 -0.20 3.27 8.03
C ARG A 136 -1.50 4.03 8.31
N GLU A 137 -1.51 5.35 8.11
CA GLU A 137 -2.68 6.18 8.37
C GLU A 137 -3.82 5.91 7.37
N ALA A 138 -3.50 5.78 6.08
CA ALA A 138 -4.48 5.38 5.06
C ALA A 138 -5.09 4.01 5.41
N GLY A 139 -4.26 3.02 5.78
CA GLY A 139 -4.74 1.70 6.20
C GLY A 139 -5.73 1.74 7.36
N LYS A 140 -5.46 2.58 8.38
CA LYS A 140 -6.39 2.82 9.51
C LYS A 140 -7.71 3.43 9.06
N GLN A 141 -7.66 4.43 8.16
CA GLN A 141 -8.88 5.07 7.63
C GLN A 141 -9.69 4.13 6.74
N SER A 142 -9.02 3.32 5.92
CA SER A 142 -9.61 2.30 5.05
C SER A 142 -10.08 1.04 5.80
N ARG A 143 -9.92 0.99 7.13
CA ARG A 143 -10.28 -0.16 7.97
C ARG A 143 -9.58 -1.47 7.59
N ARG A 144 -8.40 -1.39 6.98
CA ARG A 144 -7.59 -2.56 6.65
C ARG A 144 -6.96 -3.11 7.93
N VAL A 145 -6.79 -4.43 8.00
CA VAL A 145 -5.98 -5.08 9.06
C VAL A 145 -4.61 -5.48 8.54
N ARG A 146 -4.45 -5.59 7.22
CA ARG A 146 -3.17 -5.72 6.52
C ARG A 146 -2.91 -4.48 5.67
N PHE A 147 -1.85 -3.74 6.00
CA PHE A 147 -1.40 -2.56 5.25
C PHE A 147 -0.37 -2.96 4.18
N PRO A 148 -0.20 -2.16 3.12
CA PRO A 148 0.88 -2.41 2.18
C PRO A 148 2.25 -2.25 2.83
N GLU A 149 3.17 -3.16 2.54
CA GLU A 149 4.58 -2.95 2.84
C GLU A 149 5.13 -1.84 1.92
N VAL A 150 5.69 -0.78 2.50
CA VAL A 150 6.48 0.20 1.74
C VAL A 150 7.96 -0.17 1.85
N ALA A 151 8.48 -0.73 0.76
CA ALA A 151 9.85 -1.24 0.66
C ALA A 151 10.90 -0.12 0.59
N GLU A 152 12.16 -0.49 0.72
CA GLU A 152 13.29 0.43 0.44
C GLU A 152 13.28 0.88 -1.03
N ALA A 153 13.86 2.05 -1.30
CA ALA A 153 13.91 2.58 -2.66
C ALA A 153 14.81 1.72 -3.56
N ALA A 154 14.24 1.23 -4.66
CA ALA A 154 14.89 0.34 -5.61
C ALA A 154 15.56 1.11 -6.76
N SER A 155 16.66 0.57 -7.26
CA SER A 155 17.25 0.91 -8.56
C SER A 155 16.51 0.19 -9.69
N THR A 156 16.67 0.67 -10.93
CA THR A 156 16.08 0.02 -12.12
C THR A 156 16.49 -1.46 -12.24
N LYS A 157 17.73 -1.82 -11.92
CA LYS A 157 18.17 -3.23 -11.94
C LYS A 157 17.45 -4.09 -10.91
N GLN A 158 17.18 -3.56 -9.73
CA GLN A 158 16.41 -4.26 -8.70
C GLN A 158 14.93 -4.39 -9.08
N VAL A 159 14.38 -3.38 -9.76
CA VAL A 159 13.02 -3.48 -10.33
C VAL A 159 12.97 -4.56 -11.41
N ALA A 160 13.95 -4.63 -12.32
CA ALA A 160 14.02 -5.69 -13.32
C ALA A 160 14.09 -7.09 -12.67
N ALA A 161 14.88 -7.26 -11.61
CA ALA A 161 14.94 -8.52 -10.86
C ALA A 161 13.61 -8.88 -10.15
N LEU A 162 12.83 -7.88 -9.73
CA LEU A 162 11.49 -8.09 -9.19
C LEU A 162 10.52 -8.55 -10.28
N LEU A 163 10.53 -7.91 -11.45
CA LEU A 163 9.68 -8.25 -12.59
C LEU A 163 9.94 -9.68 -13.09
N ALA A 164 11.21 -10.08 -13.18
CA ALA A 164 11.61 -11.43 -13.62
C ALA A 164 11.12 -12.57 -12.71
N ARG A 165 10.66 -12.25 -11.50
CA ARG A 165 10.13 -13.22 -10.53
C ARG A 165 8.61 -13.20 -10.42
N ALA A 166 7.94 -12.25 -11.09
CA ALA A 166 6.50 -12.10 -11.02
C ALA A 166 5.79 -13.09 -11.94
N ASP A 167 4.62 -13.55 -11.53
CA ASP A 167 3.72 -14.34 -12.38
C ASP A 167 3.05 -13.47 -13.45
N PHE A 168 2.91 -12.17 -13.16
CA PHE A 168 2.55 -11.16 -14.14
C PHE A 168 3.29 -9.84 -13.88
N ALA A 169 3.94 -9.30 -14.91
CA ALA A 169 4.67 -8.04 -14.85
C ALA A 169 4.19 -7.09 -15.94
N ALA A 170 3.84 -5.86 -15.56
CA ALA A 170 3.46 -4.83 -16.53
C ALA A 170 4.06 -3.47 -16.21
N VAL A 171 4.46 -2.74 -17.25
CA VAL A 171 4.87 -1.35 -17.19
C VAL A 171 3.74 -0.49 -17.73
N LEU A 172 3.20 0.41 -16.91
CA LEU A 172 2.20 1.37 -17.36
C LEU A 172 2.88 2.44 -18.21
N HIS A 173 2.81 2.24 -19.53
CA HIS A 173 3.51 3.03 -20.51
C HIS A 173 2.51 3.53 -21.55
N SER A 174 2.52 4.83 -21.81
CA SER A 174 1.63 5.46 -22.79
C SER A 174 2.49 6.26 -23.75
N ASP A 175 3.00 5.58 -24.78
CA ASP A 175 3.72 6.18 -25.89
C ASP A 175 3.06 5.68 -27.19
N PHE A 176 2.78 6.61 -28.12
CA PHE A 176 2.14 6.29 -29.40
C PHE A 176 3.08 5.50 -30.32
N ASP A 177 4.39 5.64 -30.13
CA ASP A 177 5.40 5.00 -30.96
C ASP A 177 5.85 3.63 -30.40
N HIS A 178 5.24 3.17 -29.30
CA HIS A 178 5.52 1.88 -28.68
C HIS A 178 4.27 1.00 -28.62
N GLU A 179 4.36 -0.23 -29.13
CA GLU A 179 3.26 -1.18 -29.02
C GLU A 179 3.00 -1.49 -27.54
N SER A 180 1.79 -1.19 -27.07
CA SER A 180 1.37 -1.44 -25.70
C SER A 180 0.02 -2.14 -25.72
N VAL A 181 -0.15 -3.15 -24.87
CA VAL A 181 -1.39 -3.92 -24.80
C VAL A 181 -2.36 -3.33 -23.77
N PRO A 182 -3.68 -3.41 -23.97
CA PRO A 182 -4.62 -2.97 -22.95
C PRO A 182 -4.50 -3.82 -21.68
N LEU A 183 -4.23 -3.19 -20.52
CA LEU A 183 -4.19 -3.92 -19.25
C LEU A 183 -5.56 -4.58 -18.93
N ALA A 184 -6.64 -3.97 -19.41
CA ALA A 184 -8.00 -4.45 -19.21
C ALA A 184 -8.28 -5.83 -19.81
N THR A 185 -7.51 -6.25 -20.82
CA THR A 185 -7.67 -7.56 -21.48
C THR A 185 -6.49 -8.49 -21.25
N ALA A 186 -5.49 -8.09 -20.47
CA ALA A 186 -4.34 -8.91 -20.16
C ALA A 186 -4.77 -10.20 -19.43
N GLU A 187 -4.13 -11.33 -19.72
CA GLU A 187 -4.31 -12.56 -18.96
C GLU A 187 -3.65 -12.39 -17.58
N LEU A 188 -4.42 -12.63 -16.51
CA LEU A 188 -3.97 -12.43 -15.14
C LEU A 188 -3.90 -13.78 -14.41
N PRO A 189 -2.90 -13.98 -13.55
CA PRO A 189 -2.80 -15.19 -12.76
C PRO A 189 -3.85 -15.17 -11.63
N ALA A 190 -4.35 -16.35 -11.26
CA ALA A 190 -5.27 -16.51 -10.14
C ALA A 190 -4.55 -16.49 -8.78
N GLU A 191 -3.26 -16.81 -8.78
CA GLU A 191 -2.40 -16.94 -7.60
C GLU A 191 -1.04 -16.29 -7.89
N GLY A 192 -0.20 -16.11 -6.87
CA GLY A 192 1.17 -15.60 -7.05
C GLY A 192 1.28 -14.08 -6.99
N GLU A 193 2.25 -13.51 -7.71
CA GLU A 193 2.61 -12.09 -7.65
C GLU A 193 2.38 -11.36 -8.98
N ILE A 194 1.62 -10.26 -8.89
CA ILE A 194 1.42 -9.27 -9.94
C ILE A 194 2.28 -8.04 -9.60
N VAL A 195 3.16 -7.63 -10.52
CA VAL A 195 3.99 -6.43 -10.38
C VAL A 195 3.62 -5.40 -11.44
N LEU A 196 3.24 -4.20 -11.00
CA LEU A 196 2.95 -3.05 -11.84
C LEU A 196 4.03 -1.98 -11.69
N VAL A 197 4.54 -1.44 -12.79
CA VAL A 197 5.49 -0.32 -12.78
C VAL A 197 4.82 0.96 -13.24
N VAL A 198 4.88 1.99 -12.40
CA VAL A 198 4.40 3.34 -12.67
C VAL A 198 5.60 4.26 -12.85
N GLY A 199 5.74 4.84 -14.05
CA GLY A 199 6.83 5.77 -14.38
C GLY A 199 6.71 7.16 -13.72
N PRO A 200 7.80 7.96 -13.76
CA PRO A 200 7.79 9.34 -13.29
C PRO A 200 7.08 10.27 -14.28
N GLU A 201 6.94 11.56 -13.96
CA GLU A 201 6.35 12.53 -14.89
C GLU A 201 7.10 12.65 -16.23
N GLY A 202 8.40 12.32 -16.27
CA GLY A 202 9.19 12.27 -17.50
C GLY A 202 9.04 10.98 -18.32
N GLY A 203 8.16 10.07 -17.90
CA GLY A 203 7.98 8.76 -18.47
C GLY A 203 9.12 7.78 -18.14
N VAL A 204 8.91 6.52 -18.48
CA VAL A 204 9.95 5.48 -18.45
C VAL A 204 10.85 5.69 -19.67
N SER A 205 12.18 5.63 -19.49
CA SER A 205 13.10 5.75 -20.64
C SER A 205 13.09 4.49 -21.51
N ARG A 206 13.55 4.59 -22.75
CA ARG A 206 13.64 3.43 -23.67
C ARG A 206 14.53 2.32 -23.10
N ASP A 207 15.67 2.67 -22.51
CA ASP A 207 16.58 1.69 -21.92
C ASP A 207 15.97 0.98 -20.70
N GLU A 208 15.20 1.71 -19.88
CA GLU A 208 14.50 1.12 -18.73
C GLU A 208 13.35 0.21 -19.19
N LEU A 209 12.60 0.63 -20.20
CA LEU A 209 11.52 -0.16 -20.75
C LEU A 209 12.05 -1.46 -21.38
N ALA A 210 13.08 -1.36 -22.22
CA ALA A 210 13.74 -2.53 -22.82
C ALA A 210 14.25 -3.50 -21.74
N LEU A 211 14.89 -3.00 -20.68
CA LEU A 211 15.35 -3.83 -19.57
C LEU A 211 14.20 -4.54 -18.83
N PHE A 212 13.05 -3.87 -18.69
CA PHE A 212 11.88 -4.45 -18.05
C PHE A 212 11.21 -5.50 -18.95
N GLU A 213 11.19 -5.29 -20.26
CA GLU A 213 10.69 -6.26 -21.24
C GLU A 213 11.58 -7.50 -21.32
N GLU A 214 12.91 -7.33 -21.29
CA GLU A 214 13.88 -8.42 -21.15
C GLU A 214 13.66 -9.23 -19.87
N ALA A 215 13.21 -8.57 -18.79
CA ALA A 215 12.82 -9.20 -17.54
C ALA A 215 11.41 -9.82 -17.57
N GLY A 216 10.72 -9.83 -18.71
CA GLY A 216 9.40 -10.46 -18.89
C GLY A 216 8.20 -9.55 -18.62
N ALA A 217 8.41 -8.26 -18.36
CA ALA A 217 7.31 -7.31 -18.26
C ALA A 217 6.73 -6.96 -19.63
N ARG A 218 5.46 -6.57 -19.65
CA ARG A 218 4.78 -6.07 -20.85
C ARG A 218 4.47 -4.59 -20.74
N ALA A 219 4.68 -3.82 -21.80
CA ALA A 219 4.17 -2.47 -21.89
C ALA A 219 2.63 -2.50 -21.97
N CYS A 220 1.96 -1.83 -21.03
CA CYS A 220 0.51 -1.83 -20.92
C CYS A 220 -0.06 -0.41 -20.84
N VAL A 221 -1.23 -0.21 -21.43
CA VAL A 221 -2.00 1.05 -21.39
C VAL A 221 -3.30 0.91 -20.60
N LEU A 222 -3.74 2.04 -20.02
CA LEU A 222 -5.02 2.20 -19.32
C LEU A 222 -5.95 3.11 -20.11
N GLY A 223 -6.49 2.56 -21.21
CA GLY A 223 -7.30 3.34 -22.14
C GLY A 223 -6.47 4.37 -22.92
N PRO A 224 -7.14 5.31 -23.62
CA PRO A 224 -6.48 6.27 -24.51
C PRO A 224 -5.85 7.47 -23.80
N SER A 225 -6.18 7.69 -22.53
CA SER A 225 -5.76 8.88 -21.78
C SER A 225 -4.48 8.61 -20.99
N VAL A 226 -3.56 9.57 -20.99
CA VAL A 226 -2.38 9.51 -20.13
C VAL A 226 -2.79 9.77 -18.68
N LEU A 227 -2.67 8.74 -17.83
CA LEU A 227 -2.88 8.88 -16.39
C LEU A 227 -1.66 9.52 -15.73
N ARG A 228 -1.92 10.32 -14.69
CA ARG A 228 -0.87 10.92 -13.88
C ARG A 228 -0.19 9.85 -13.03
N THR A 229 1.11 10.01 -12.77
CA THR A 229 1.91 9.10 -11.92
C THR A 229 1.25 8.81 -10.58
N SER A 230 0.58 9.79 -9.95
CA SER A 230 -0.12 9.64 -8.68
C SER A 230 -1.44 8.85 -8.75
N THR A 231 -1.96 8.60 -9.96
CA THR A 231 -3.29 7.98 -10.18
C THR A 231 -3.18 6.65 -10.90
N ALA A 232 -2.14 6.46 -11.73
CA ALA A 232 -1.99 5.29 -12.58
C ALA A 232 -1.92 3.98 -11.77
N GLY A 233 -1.15 3.95 -10.66
CA GLY A 233 -1.05 2.77 -9.79
C GLY A 233 -2.40 2.37 -9.18
N THR A 234 -3.15 3.36 -8.68
CA THR A 234 -4.50 3.21 -8.11
C THR A 234 -5.49 2.68 -9.15
N ALA A 235 -5.56 3.30 -10.32
CA ALA A 235 -6.46 2.89 -11.40
C ALA A 235 -6.15 1.50 -11.94
N ALA A 236 -4.86 1.18 -12.14
CA ALA A 236 -4.42 -0.14 -12.55
C ALA A 236 -4.81 -1.19 -11.51
N THR A 237 -4.54 -0.93 -10.24
CA THR A 237 -4.83 -1.86 -9.15
C THR A 237 -6.32 -2.14 -9.07
N ALA A 238 -7.18 -1.10 -9.10
CA ALA A 238 -8.63 -1.27 -9.08
C ALA A 238 -9.13 -2.18 -10.22
N LEU A 239 -8.62 -1.96 -11.43
CA LEU A 239 -8.91 -2.80 -12.60
C LEU A 239 -8.50 -4.26 -12.38
N LEU A 240 -7.29 -4.50 -11.85
CA LEU A 240 -6.81 -5.85 -11.60
C LEU A 240 -7.57 -6.55 -10.46
N LEU A 241 -7.88 -5.86 -9.37
CA LEU A 241 -8.63 -6.44 -8.25
C LEU A 241 -10.04 -6.87 -8.67
N GLY A 242 -10.70 -6.07 -9.52
CA GLY A 242 -11.99 -6.46 -10.12
C GLY A 242 -11.90 -7.69 -11.04
N ARG A 243 -10.76 -7.92 -11.69
CA ARG A 243 -10.57 -9.04 -12.63
C ARG A 243 -9.97 -10.30 -12.01
N THR A 244 -9.31 -10.18 -10.85
CA THR A 244 -8.70 -11.30 -10.11
C THR A 244 -9.67 -11.94 -9.12
N GLY A 245 -10.89 -11.42 -8.98
CA GLY A 245 -11.87 -11.87 -7.99
C GLY A 245 -11.62 -11.35 -6.58
N ARG A 246 -10.55 -10.57 -6.35
CA ARG A 246 -10.24 -9.98 -5.02
C ARG A 246 -11.29 -8.98 -4.52
N TRP A 247 -12.11 -8.46 -5.43
CA TRP A 247 -13.26 -7.60 -5.11
C TRP A 247 -14.62 -8.27 -5.36
N SER A 248 -14.64 -9.59 -5.63
CA SER A 248 -15.87 -10.36 -5.87
C SER A 248 -16.41 -11.03 -4.61
#